data_AF-A0A4S8MDT1-F1
#
_entry.id   AF-A0A4S8MDT1-F1
#
_cell.length_a   1.000
_cell.length_b   1.000
_cell.length_c   1.000
_cell.angle_alpha   90.00
_cell.angle_beta   90.00
_cell.angle_gamma   90.00
#
_symmetry.space_group_name_H-M   'P 1'
#
loop_
_entity.id
_entity.type
_entity.pdbx_description
1 polymer ?
#
loop_
_entity_poly.entity_id
_entity_poly.type
_entity_poly.pdbx_seq_one_letter_code
_entity_poly.pdbx_strand_id
1 'polypeptide(L)'
;MVEYMTQQKMDTSLLFALASVAGSRITKDLESLCGFSIFLVQLALQFSGCLFFTISLNLQLVVIHEFSGRKFEKFYITGSAAIAIILTVPPYATGKFGWDPLEGCCWYSLKSSKEDKLIWEITTQMIWTALTAIGEFVNSAYVIIWMWKYNQCVRYITQPSSKNSSEDDQSNQTPFHFIDYKKIFIRISLYPLVSCFINLLSTFASVFSTINNGYHNQTDYHILLLSDCLYGGRPLVYAILAASDPAFIRGSKSLLNHLLSRHRSGQSPKPVLCASETKLSPPELSPSPMANDPPISSDNVSDTMIRIEVSTITHHNRSLSASESKIEHVFNDPSEFDMGMEFGVVKSNTTTTTQGRGSACLFRGSDQEKQEEDAFLEAGVITIYQVLRKYEQHITFCPGKGG
;
A
#
# COMPACT_ATOMS: atom_id res chain seq x y z
N MET A 1 8.16 5.26 1.50
CA MET A 1 6.85 5.31 0.84
C MET A 1 6.28 3.92 0.62
N VAL A 2 6.88 3.06 -0.22
CA VAL A 2 6.39 1.67 -0.42
C VAL A 2 6.27 0.89 0.90
N GLU A 3 7.30 0.91 1.76
CA GLU A 3 7.26 0.25 3.08
C GLU A 3 6.16 0.79 4.01
N TYR A 4 6.01 2.12 4.06
CA TYR A 4 4.96 2.77 4.86
C TYR A 4 3.56 2.43 4.35
N MET A 5 3.38 2.37 3.03
CA MET A 5 2.10 1.98 2.40
C MET A 5 1.79 0.49 2.60
N THR A 6 2.80 -0.39 2.59
CA THR A 6 2.60 -1.81 2.93
C THR A 6 2.24 -2.03 4.39
N GLN A 7 2.81 -1.23 5.31
CA GLN A 7 2.45 -1.27 6.73
C GLN A 7 0.99 -0.85 6.95
N GLN A 8 0.60 0.31 6.39
CA GLN A 8 -0.76 0.84 6.51
C GLN A 8 -1.83 -0.07 5.88
N LYS A 9 -1.45 -0.78 4.82
CA LYS A 9 -2.29 -1.79 4.16
C LYS A 9 -2.59 -2.99 5.06
N MET A 10 -1.59 -3.46 5.83
CA MET A 10 -1.79 -4.57 6.77
C MET A 10 -2.75 -4.17 7.89
N ASP A 11 -2.59 -2.96 8.45
CA ASP A 11 -3.43 -2.50 9.57
C ASP A 11 -4.90 -2.37 9.16
N THR A 12 -5.16 -1.82 7.97
CA THR A 12 -6.54 -1.67 7.44
C THR A 12 -7.19 -3.03 7.17
N SER A 13 -6.41 -3.98 6.63
CA SER A 13 -6.90 -5.34 6.34
C SER A 13 -7.18 -6.13 7.62
N LEU A 14 -6.38 -5.91 8.67
CA LEU A 14 -6.59 -6.51 9.99
C LEU A 14 -7.83 -5.95 10.68
N LEU A 15 -8.03 -4.62 10.63
CA LEU A 15 -9.24 -3.98 11.14
C LEU A 15 -10.49 -4.52 10.45
N PHE A 16 -10.43 -4.71 9.13
CA PHE A 16 -11.51 -5.34 8.37
C PHE A 16 -11.78 -6.78 8.84
N ALA A 17 -10.74 -7.59 9.04
CA ALA A 17 -10.90 -8.96 9.53
C ALA A 17 -11.50 -9.01 10.94
N LEU A 18 -11.04 -8.13 11.84
CA LEU A 18 -11.56 -8.01 13.20
C LEU A 18 -13.01 -7.54 13.21
N ALA A 19 -13.36 -6.54 12.40
CA ALA A 19 -14.73 -6.06 12.25
C ALA A 19 -15.66 -7.15 11.68
N SER A 20 -15.18 -7.94 10.72
CA SER A 20 -15.94 -9.05 10.14
C SER A 20 -16.20 -10.16 11.16
N VAL A 21 -15.19 -10.53 11.96
CA VAL A 21 -15.34 -11.51 13.03
C VAL A 21 -16.27 -10.99 14.13
N ALA A 22 -16.15 -9.72 14.52
CA ALA A 22 -17.03 -9.11 15.49
C ALA A 22 -18.48 -9.07 14.99
N GLY A 23 -18.70 -8.67 13.73
CA GLY A 23 -20.02 -8.61 13.10
C GLY A 23 -20.74 -9.96 13.06
N SER A 24 -19.99 -11.07 12.86
CA SER A 24 -20.56 -12.42 12.84
C SER A 24 -21.14 -12.89 14.19
N ARG A 25 -20.78 -12.22 15.30
CA ARG A 25 -21.18 -12.60 16.66
C ARG A 25 -22.39 -11.81 17.17
N ILE A 26 -22.82 -10.78 16.43
CA ILE A 26 -23.89 -9.87 16.88
C ILE A 26 -25.24 -10.54 16.63
N THR A 27 -26.01 -10.74 17.70
CA THR A 27 -27.37 -11.30 17.62
C THR A 27 -28.34 -10.26 17.05
N LYS A 28 -29.50 -10.72 16.57
CA LYS A 28 -30.56 -9.90 15.96
C LYS A 28 -31.04 -8.73 16.81
N ASP A 29 -30.78 -8.76 18.12
CA ASP A 29 -31.28 -7.77 19.07
C ASP A 29 -30.53 -6.43 19.02
N LEU A 30 -29.40 -6.34 18.29
CA LEU A 30 -28.60 -5.12 18.15
C LEU A 30 -28.52 -4.64 16.69
N GLU A 31 -29.64 -4.17 16.15
CA GLU A 31 -29.71 -3.60 14.78
C GLU A 31 -28.73 -2.44 14.55
N SER A 32 -28.49 -1.58 15.56
CA SER A 32 -27.59 -0.42 15.47
C SER A 32 -26.12 -0.82 15.30
N LEU A 33 -25.63 -1.76 16.13
CA LEU A 33 -24.26 -2.27 16.02
C LEU A 33 -24.03 -3.02 14.70
N CYS A 34 -25.06 -3.73 14.23
CA CYS A 34 -25.04 -4.43 12.95
C CYS A 34 -24.82 -3.44 11.78
N GLY A 35 -25.59 -2.34 11.75
CA GLY A 35 -25.42 -1.29 10.75
C GLY A 35 -24.06 -0.58 10.84
N PHE A 36 -23.59 -0.30 12.06
CA PHE A 36 -22.30 0.33 12.30
C PHE A 36 -21.11 -0.55 11.88
N SER A 37 -21.17 -1.86 12.12
CA SER A 37 -20.14 -2.81 11.69
C SER A 37 -19.98 -2.79 10.17
N ILE A 38 -21.08 -2.74 9.43
CA ILE A 38 -21.05 -2.68 7.95
C ILE A 38 -20.57 -1.32 7.46
N PHE A 39 -20.94 -0.24 8.13
CA PHE A 39 -20.37 1.07 7.85
C PHE A 39 -18.82 1.05 7.94
N LEU A 40 -18.25 0.51 9.02
CA LEU A 40 -16.80 0.41 9.17
C LEU A 40 -16.14 -0.48 8.12
N VAL A 41 -16.75 -1.63 7.83
CA VAL A 41 -16.27 -2.55 6.78
C VAL A 41 -16.25 -1.84 5.43
N GLN A 42 -17.33 -1.15 5.05
CA GLN A 42 -17.42 -0.45 3.78
C GLN A 42 -16.47 0.74 3.72
N LEU A 43 -16.31 1.47 4.82
CA LEU A 43 -15.36 2.59 4.90
C LEU A 43 -13.92 2.11 4.68
N ALA A 44 -13.53 1.03 5.36
CA ALA A 44 -12.22 0.43 5.21
C ALA A 44 -11.99 -0.11 3.78
N LEU A 45 -13.02 -0.75 3.20
CA LEU A 45 -12.96 -1.27 1.83
C LEU A 45 -12.73 -0.14 0.82
N GLN A 46 -13.58 0.88 0.82
CA GLN A 46 -13.48 2.02 -0.11
C GLN A 46 -12.17 2.79 0.06
N PHE A 47 -11.75 3.03 1.31
CA PHE A 47 -10.49 3.67 1.59
C PHE A 47 -9.31 2.86 1.04
N SER A 48 -9.29 1.55 1.27
CA SER A 48 -8.22 0.68 0.77
C SER A 48 -8.17 0.62 -0.75
N GLY A 49 -9.33 0.56 -1.43
CA GLY A 49 -9.41 0.59 -2.90
C GLY A 49 -8.85 1.89 -3.48
N CYS A 50 -9.22 3.04 -2.91
CA CYS A 50 -8.68 4.34 -3.32
C CYS A 50 -7.15 4.43 -3.09
N LEU A 51 -6.64 3.85 -2.00
CA LEU A 51 -5.20 3.78 -1.75
C LEU A 51 -4.48 2.91 -2.79
N PHE A 52 -5.03 1.78 -3.23
CA PHE A 52 -4.40 0.98 -4.30
C PHE A 52 -4.35 1.71 -5.63
N PHE A 53 -5.44 2.38 -5.99
CA PHE A 53 -5.47 3.22 -7.16
C PHE A 53 -4.42 4.34 -7.10
N THR A 54 -4.33 5.07 -5.99
CA THR A 54 -3.34 6.14 -5.83
C THR A 54 -1.89 5.64 -5.79
N ILE A 55 -1.63 4.45 -5.24
CA ILE A 55 -0.32 3.79 -5.33
C ILE A 55 0.03 3.52 -6.79
N SER A 56 -0.90 2.94 -7.55
CA SER A 56 -0.70 2.65 -8.97
C SER A 56 -0.44 3.93 -9.79
N LEU A 57 -1.21 4.98 -9.51
CA LEU A 57 -1.05 6.31 -10.13
C LEU A 57 0.31 6.93 -9.78
N ASN A 58 0.73 6.86 -8.51
CA ASN A 58 2.03 7.37 -8.09
C ASN A 58 3.20 6.63 -8.76
N LEU A 59 3.08 5.31 -8.95
CA LEU A 59 4.07 4.53 -9.70
C LEU A 59 4.18 5.01 -11.15
N GLN A 60 3.04 5.27 -11.79
CA GLN A 60 3.03 5.81 -13.15
C GLN A 60 3.67 7.20 -13.21
N LEU A 61 3.30 8.11 -12.30
CA LEU A 61 3.85 9.47 -12.26
C LEU A 61 5.36 9.48 -11.99
N VAL A 62 5.85 8.65 -11.07
CA VAL A 62 7.27 8.58 -10.73
C VAL A 62 8.08 7.95 -11.87
N VAL A 63 7.58 6.86 -12.47
CA VAL A 63 8.35 6.10 -13.48
C VAL A 63 8.37 6.81 -14.83
N ILE A 64 7.24 7.36 -15.28
CA ILE A 64 7.15 7.95 -16.63
C ILE A 64 7.41 9.45 -16.61
N HIS A 65 6.84 10.16 -15.64
CA HIS A 65 6.88 11.62 -15.62
C HIS A 65 7.97 12.18 -14.69
N GLU A 66 8.72 11.30 -14.02
CA GLU A 66 9.79 11.67 -13.08
C GLU A 66 9.34 12.66 -11.99
N PHE A 67 8.04 12.66 -11.67
CA PHE A 67 7.50 13.58 -10.66
C PHE A 67 7.88 13.16 -9.25
N SER A 68 8.18 14.14 -8.40
CA SER A 68 8.45 13.90 -6.98
C SER A 68 7.15 13.56 -6.23
N GLY A 69 6.89 12.26 -6.04
CA GLY A 69 5.69 11.76 -5.34
C GLY A 69 5.52 12.25 -3.89
N ARG A 70 6.58 12.78 -3.26
CA ARG A 70 6.54 13.26 -1.86
C ARG A 70 5.50 14.36 -1.62
N LYS A 71 5.27 15.24 -2.60
CA LYS A 71 4.31 16.35 -2.45
C LYS A 71 2.86 15.86 -2.54
N PHE A 72 2.61 14.78 -3.25
CA PHE A 72 1.27 14.27 -3.52
C PHE A 72 0.76 13.28 -2.45
N GLU A 73 1.65 12.76 -1.60
CA GLU A 73 1.30 11.80 -0.54
C GLU A 73 0.14 12.28 0.35
N LYS A 74 0.18 13.54 0.79
CA LYS A 74 -0.88 14.12 1.63
C LYS A 74 -2.23 14.19 0.88
N PHE A 75 -2.19 14.50 -0.41
CA PHE A 75 -3.39 14.59 -1.25
C PHE A 75 -3.98 13.20 -1.51
N TYR A 76 -3.15 12.17 -1.70
CA TYR A 76 -3.63 10.80 -1.89
C TYR A 76 -4.36 10.27 -0.65
N ILE A 77 -3.78 10.45 0.54
CA ILE A 77 -4.39 9.97 1.78
C ILE A 77 -5.68 10.75 2.07
N THR A 78 -5.62 12.08 2.01
CA THR A 78 -6.79 12.93 2.30
C THR A 78 -7.92 12.72 1.29
N GLY A 79 -7.59 12.64 0.00
CA GLY A 79 -8.56 12.39 -1.06
C GLY A 79 -9.21 11.01 -0.94
N SER A 80 -8.44 9.97 -0.65
CA SER A 80 -8.96 8.61 -0.43
C SER A 80 -9.90 8.55 0.77
N ALA A 81 -9.55 9.20 1.89
CA ALA A 81 -10.40 9.27 3.07
C ALA A 81 -11.69 10.05 2.79
N ALA A 82 -11.60 11.19 2.10
CA ALA A 82 -12.76 12.00 1.75
C ALA A 82 -13.74 11.22 0.86
N ILE A 83 -13.25 10.55 -0.19
CA ILE A 83 -14.09 9.72 -1.08
C ILE A 83 -14.75 8.59 -0.28
N ALA A 84 -14.00 7.86 0.55
CA ALA A 84 -14.55 6.76 1.34
C ALA A 84 -15.67 7.23 2.29
N ILE A 85 -15.52 8.38 2.94
CA ILE A 85 -16.55 8.98 3.80
C ILE A 85 -17.78 9.38 2.98
N ILE A 86 -17.59 10.07 1.85
CA ILE A 86 -18.68 10.51 0.96
C ILE A 86 -19.53 9.33 0.48
N LEU A 87 -18.92 8.17 0.23
CA LEU A 87 -19.62 6.99 -0.27
C LEU A 87 -20.35 6.18 0.82
N THR A 88 -19.84 6.20 2.05
CA THR A 88 -20.31 5.30 3.13
C THR A 88 -21.23 5.98 4.13
N VAL A 89 -21.11 7.30 4.31
CA VAL A 89 -21.99 8.06 5.21
C VAL A 89 -23.44 8.09 4.71
N PRO A 90 -23.76 8.35 3.43
CA PRO A 90 -25.15 8.38 2.97
C PRO A 90 -25.96 7.10 3.21
N PRO A 91 -25.47 5.88 2.86
CA PRO A 91 -26.22 4.65 3.16
C PRO A 91 -26.34 4.39 4.67
N TYR A 92 -25.36 4.79 5.47
CA TYR A 92 -25.44 4.68 6.93
C TYR A 92 -26.49 5.64 7.52
N ALA A 93 -26.42 6.93 7.16
CA ALA A 93 -27.34 7.96 7.65
C ALA A 93 -28.80 7.73 7.22
N THR A 94 -29.02 7.04 6.10
CA THR A 94 -30.36 6.66 5.62
C THR A 94 -30.86 5.34 6.23
N GLY A 95 -30.11 4.73 7.15
CA GLY A 95 -30.48 3.46 7.80
C GLY A 95 -30.55 2.28 6.83
N LYS A 96 -29.76 2.32 5.74
CA LYS A 96 -29.74 1.25 4.74
C LYS A 96 -28.84 0.09 5.14
N PHE A 97 -27.93 0.26 6.10
CA PHE A 97 -27.18 -0.83 6.71
C PHE A 97 -27.96 -1.46 7.87
N GLY A 98 -28.04 -2.79 7.92
CA GLY A 98 -28.75 -3.52 8.97
C GLY A 98 -28.73 -5.03 8.75
N TRP A 99 -29.58 -5.75 9.50
CA TRP A 99 -29.68 -7.21 9.36
C TRP A 99 -30.37 -7.60 8.04
N ASP A 100 -29.74 -8.47 7.25
CA ASP A 100 -30.34 -9.08 6.06
C ASP A 100 -30.87 -10.49 6.42
N PRO A 101 -32.20 -10.70 6.44
CA PRO A 101 -32.78 -12.00 6.76
C PRO A 101 -32.51 -13.06 5.68
N LEU A 102 -32.15 -12.66 4.45
CA LEU A 102 -31.89 -13.59 3.35
C LEU A 102 -30.51 -14.26 3.50
N GLU A 103 -29.51 -13.47 3.88
CA GLU A 103 -28.13 -13.93 4.06
C GLU A 103 -27.84 -14.35 5.51
N GLY A 104 -28.65 -13.90 6.47
CA GLY A 104 -28.47 -14.20 7.89
C GLY A 104 -27.25 -13.50 8.49
N CYS A 105 -26.87 -12.34 7.94
CA CYS A 105 -25.74 -11.53 8.38
C CYS A 105 -26.09 -10.03 8.33
N CYS A 106 -25.19 -9.20 8.83
CA CYS A 106 -25.29 -7.74 8.68
C CYS A 106 -24.91 -7.35 7.26
N TRP A 107 -25.79 -6.66 6.54
CA TRP A 107 -25.54 -6.15 5.19
C TRP A 107 -26.45 -4.95 4.85
N TYR A 108 -26.84 -4.79 3.58
CA TYR A 108 -27.88 -3.84 3.18
C TYR A 108 -29.27 -4.37 3.60
N SER A 109 -29.99 -3.59 4.41
CA SER A 109 -31.29 -3.96 4.95
C SER A 109 -32.38 -4.01 3.88
N LEU A 110 -33.11 -5.13 3.86
CA LEU A 110 -34.24 -5.39 2.96
C LEU A 110 -35.55 -4.74 3.42
N LYS A 111 -35.54 -3.83 4.39
CA LYS A 111 -36.75 -3.08 4.81
C LYS A 111 -37.34 -2.26 3.64
N SER A 112 -36.54 -1.96 2.63
CA SER A 112 -36.94 -1.29 1.38
C SER A 112 -37.13 -2.30 0.23
N SER A 113 -37.68 -1.85 -0.90
CA SER A 113 -37.86 -2.71 -2.07
C SER A 113 -36.53 -3.34 -2.53
N LYS A 114 -36.58 -4.50 -3.21
CA LYS A 114 -35.36 -5.15 -3.74
C LYS A 114 -34.55 -4.24 -4.66
N GLU A 115 -35.26 -3.41 -5.44
CA GLU A 115 -34.67 -2.42 -6.34
C GLU A 115 -33.87 -1.36 -5.56
N ASP A 116 -34.38 -0.88 -4.43
CA ASP A 116 -33.66 0.07 -3.59
C ASP A 116 -32.34 -0.51 -3.06
N LYS A 117 -32.34 -1.76 -2.55
CA LYS A 117 -31.11 -2.43 -2.09
C LYS A 117 -30.07 -2.46 -3.21
N LEU A 118 -30.49 -2.88 -4.40
CA LEU A 118 -29.64 -3.02 -5.57
C LEU A 118 -29.05 -1.68 -6.02
N ILE A 119 -29.86 -0.62 -6.03
CA ILE A 119 -29.40 0.73 -6.36
C ILE A 119 -28.35 1.21 -5.36
N TRP A 120 -28.59 1.02 -4.06
CA TRP A 120 -27.64 1.43 -3.03
C TRP A 120 -26.33 0.66 -3.16
N GLU A 121 -26.38 -0.66 -3.28
CA GLU A 121 -25.20 -1.53 -3.39
C GLU A 121 -24.35 -1.20 -4.63
N ILE A 122 -24.98 -1.00 -5.78
CA ILE A 122 -24.28 -0.65 -7.02
C ILE A 122 -23.64 0.74 -6.91
N THR A 123 -24.39 1.72 -6.39
CA THR A 123 -23.98 3.13 -6.37
C THR A 123 -22.89 3.42 -5.35
N THR A 124 -22.91 2.77 -4.19
CA THR A 124 -21.95 3.05 -3.10
C THR A 124 -20.69 2.20 -3.21
N GLN A 125 -20.77 1.00 -3.79
CA GLN A 125 -19.66 0.04 -3.79
C GLN A 125 -19.21 -0.39 -5.19
N MET A 126 -20.12 -0.96 -6.00
CA MET A 126 -19.69 -1.66 -7.21
C MET A 126 -19.09 -0.73 -8.26
N ILE A 127 -19.74 0.41 -8.54
CA ILE A 127 -19.26 1.37 -9.53
C ILE A 127 -17.88 1.89 -9.15
N TRP A 128 -17.68 2.28 -7.89
CA TRP A 128 -16.41 2.83 -7.41
C TRP A 128 -15.30 1.80 -7.40
N THR A 129 -15.59 0.57 -6.96
CA THR A 129 -14.62 -0.54 -6.99
C THR A 129 -14.19 -0.84 -8.43
N ALA A 130 -15.14 -0.87 -9.36
CA ALA A 130 -14.86 -1.05 -10.78
C ALA A 130 -13.99 0.09 -11.34
N LEU A 131 -14.32 1.34 -11.04
CA LEU A 131 -13.54 2.51 -11.48
C LEU A 131 -12.11 2.45 -10.95
N THR A 132 -11.90 2.14 -9.68
CA THR A 132 -10.55 1.97 -9.11
C THR A 132 -9.79 0.83 -9.76
N ALA A 133 -10.45 -0.30 -10.01
CA ALA A 133 -9.81 -1.47 -10.62
C ALA A 133 -9.42 -1.22 -12.09
N ILE A 134 -10.27 -0.52 -12.87
CA ILE A 134 -9.96 -0.11 -14.24
C ILE A 134 -8.81 0.89 -14.24
N GLY A 135 -8.84 1.87 -13.33
CA GLY A 135 -7.75 2.84 -13.19
C GLY A 135 -6.42 2.17 -12.84
N GLU A 136 -6.43 1.21 -11.91
CA GLU A 136 -5.26 0.39 -11.57
C GLU A 136 -4.73 -0.40 -12.77
N PHE A 137 -5.64 -1.00 -13.55
CA PHE A 137 -5.30 -1.76 -14.75
C PHE A 137 -4.60 -0.86 -15.78
N VAL A 138 -5.20 0.30 -16.11
CA VAL A 138 -4.66 1.24 -17.09
C VAL A 138 -3.28 1.74 -16.64
N ASN A 139 -3.14 2.17 -15.39
CA ASN A 139 -1.87 2.67 -14.86
C ASN A 139 -0.79 1.58 -14.86
N SER A 140 -1.15 0.35 -14.47
CA SER A 140 -0.22 -0.79 -14.47
C SER A 140 0.20 -1.19 -15.88
N ALA A 141 -0.76 -1.27 -16.81
CA ALA A 141 -0.48 -1.58 -18.21
C ALA A 141 0.45 -0.54 -18.82
N TYR A 142 0.22 0.74 -18.54
CA TYR A 142 1.06 1.83 -19.02
C TYR A 142 2.50 1.73 -18.51
N VAL A 143 2.70 1.46 -17.21
CA VAL A 143 4.03 1.22 -16.61
C VAL A 143 4.72 -0.01 -17.23
N ILE A 144 4.00 -1.11 -17.41
CA ILE A 144 4.54 -2.36 -17.98
C ILE A 144 4.97 -2.12 -19.44
N ILE A 145 4.13 -1.48 -20.26
CA ILE A 145 4.44 -1.16 -21.65
C ILE A 145 5.67 -0.25 -21.73
N TRP A 146 5.73 0.77 -20.88
CA TRP A 146 6.86 1.68 -20.83
C TRP A 146 8.16 0.95 -20.46
N MET A 147 8.14 0.12 -19.41
CA MET A 147 9.30 -0.68 -19.00
C MET A 147 9.73 -1.69 -20.06
N TRP A 148 8.76 -2.30 -20.76
CA TRP A 148 9.04 -3.21 -21.84
C TRP A 148 9.78 -2.50 -22.98
N LYS A 149 9.28 -1.34 -23.42
CA LYS A 149 9.94 -0.51 -24.46
C LYS A 149 11.33 -0.05 -24.02
N TYR A 150 11.46 0.43 -22.79
CA TYR A 150 12.75 0.85 -22.23
C TYR A 150 13.78 -0.28 -22.25
N ASN A 151 13.38 -1.47 -21.80
CA ASN A 151 14.27 -2.64 -21.80
C ASN A 151 14.68 -3.08 -23.21
N GLN A 152 13.78 -3.00 -24.20
CA GLN A 152 14.14 -3.31 -25.59
C GLN A 152 15.17 -2.32 -26.13
N CYS A 153 15.00 -1.03 -25.84
CA CYS A 153 15.95 0.01 -26.24
C CYS A 153 17.35 -0.22 -25.63
N VAL A 154 17.42 -0.51 -24.32
CA VAL A 154 18.70 -0.82 -23.65
C VAL A 154 19.35 -2.06 -24.25
N ARG A 155 18.58 -3.13 -24.52
CA ARG A 155 19.12 -4.35 -25.16
C ARG A 155 19.69 -4.09 -26.55
N TYR A 156 19.06 -3.21 -27.32
CA TYR A 156 19.53 -2.86 -28.66
C TYR A 156 20.87 -2.12 -28.60
N ILE A 157 21.04 -1.20 -27.64
CA ILE A 157 22.29 -0.44 -27.46
C ILE A 157 23.41 -1.31 -26.89
N THR A 158 23.08 -2.23 -25.96
CA THR A 158 24.08 -3.08 -25.30
C THR A 158 24.50 -4.30 -26.14
N GLN A 159 23.88 -4.57 -27.30
CA GLN A 159 24.42 -5.62 -28.18
C GLN A 159 25.79 -5.17 -28.72
N PRO A 160 26.90 -5.80 -28.29
CA PRO A 160 28.21 -5.43 -28.80
C PRO A 160 28.19 -5.74 -30.29
N SER A 161 28.43 -4.71 -31.10
CA SER A 161 28.62 -4.90 -32.53
C SER A 161 29.84 -5.79 -32.70
N SER A 162 29.62 -7.09 -32.88
CA SER A 162 30.65 -8.10 -33.07
C SER A 162 31.32 -7.86 -34.42
N LYS A 163 32.23 -6.90 -34.47
CA LYS A 163 33.08 -6.64 -35.63
C LYS A 163 34.54 -6.62 -35.17
N ASN A 164 35.11 -7.82 -35.18
CA ASN A 164 36.50 -8.11 -35.55
C ASN A 164 37.61 -7.25 -34.91
N SER A 165 37.61 -7.06 -33.59
CA SER A 165 38.82 -6.62 -32.91
C SER A 165 39.47 -7.79 -32.20
N SER A 166 40.61 -8.15 -32.76
CA SER A 166 41.68 -9.05 -32.29
C SER A 166 41.88 -9.08 -30.78
N GLU A 167 42.33 -10.27 -30.36
CA GLU A 167 42.75 -10.74 -29.04
C GLU A 167 43.56 -9.72 -28.21
N ASP A 168 43.53 -9.96 -26.90
CA ASP A 168 44.35 -9.34 -25.84
C ASP A 168 43.89 -7.98 -25.30
N ASP A 169 42.78 -7.96 -24.55
CA ASP A 169 42.88 -7.39 -23.19
C ASP A 169 41.74 -7.89 -22.27
N GLN A 170 42.10 -8.85 -21.42
CA GLN A 170 41.23 -9.60 -20.51
C GLN A 170 40.95 -8.80 -19.22
N SER A 171 40.54 -7.54 -19.35
CA SER A 171 40.16 -6.75 -18.17
C SER A 171 38.79 -7.21 -17.67
N ASN A 172 38.77 -7.79 -16.47
CA ASN A 172 37.60 -8.28 -15.72
C ASN A 172 36.61 -7.15 -15.38
N GLN A 173 36.02 -6.51 -16.38
CA GLN A 173 34.87 -5.65 -16.18
C GLN A 173 33.66 -6.55 -15.93
N THR A 174 33.44 -6.82 -14.64
CA THR A 174 32.28 -7.53 -14.15
C THR A 174 31.02 -6.86 -14.72
N PRO A 175 30.18 -7.59 -15.47
CA PRO A 175 28.98 -7.02 -16.09
C PRO A 175 28.07 -6.44 -15.01
N PHE A 176 28.05 -5.10 -14.95
CA PHE A 176 27.39 -4.29 -13.94
C PHE A 176 25.87 -4.51 -13.95
N HIS A 177 25.34 -5.02 -12.82
CA HIS A 177 24.13 -4.63 -12.06
C HIS A 177 22.76 -4.43 -12.77
N PHE A 178 22.63 -4.53 -14.09
CA PHE A 178 21.39 -4.25 -14.83
C PHE A 178 20.28 -5.30 -14.61
N ILE A 179 20.63 -6.50 -14.14
CA ILE A 179 19.69 -7.60 -13.93
C ILE A 179 18.82 -7.39 -12.68
N ASP A 180 19.28 -6.61 -11.70
CA ASP A 180 18.57 -6.48 -10.42
C ASP A 180 17.37 -5.53 -10.46
N TYR A 181 17.42 -4.47 -11.27
CA TYR A 181 16.35 -3.45 -11.31
C TYR A 181 15.03 -4.01 -11.84
N LYS A 182 15.06 -4.88 -12.87
CA LYS A 182 13.84 -5.49 -13.43
C LYS A 182 13.05 -6.27 -12.39
N LYS A 183 13.76 -7.00 -11.54
CA LYS A 183 13.14 -7.82 -10.50
C LYS A 183 12.43 -6.95 -9.46
N ILE A 184 12.99 -5.78 -9.15
CA ILE A 184 12.39 -4.82 -8.22
C ILE A 184 11.13 -4.22 -8.84
N PHE A 185 11.21 -3.75 -10.09
CA PHE A 185 10.08 -3.11 -10.76
C PHE A 185 8.90 -4.05 -11.01
N ILE A 186 9.15 -5.28 -11.49
CA ILE A 186 8.08 -6.28 -11.69
C ILE A 186 7.34 -6.57 -10.38
N ARG A 187 8.05 -6.57 -9.24
CA ARG A 187 7.43 -6.78 -7.92
C ARG A 187 6.54 -5.61 -7.55
N ILE A 188 7.03 -4.39 -7.72
CA ILE A 188 6.28 -3.17 -7.41
C ILE A 188 5.00 -3.10 -8.27
N SER A 189 5.06 -3.48 -9.56
CA SER A 189 3.88 -3.54 -10.44
C SER A 189 2.96 -4.73 -10.19
N LEU A 190 3.44 -5.80 -9.54
CA LEU A 190 2.63 -6.98 -9.25
C LEU A 190 1.55 -6.69 -8.20
N TYR A 191 1.83 -5.78 -7.24
CA TYR A 191 0.86 -5.45 -6.20
C TYR A 191 -0.44 -4.84 -6.75
N PRO A 192 -0.42 -3.78 -7.59
CA PRO A 192 -1.64 -3.26 -8.22
C PRO A 192 -2.28 -4.27 -9.17
N LEU A 193 -1.51 -5.06 -9.91
CA LEU A 193 -2.06 -6.04 -10.86
C LEU A 193 -2.87 -7.13 -10.14
N VAL A 194 -2.33 -7.67 -9.04
CA VAL A 194 -3.03 -8.66 -8.23
C VAL A 194 -4.25 -8.03 -7.53
N SER A 195 -4.13 -6.80 -7.06
CA SER A 195 -5.27 -6.05 -6.50
C SER A 195 -6.40 -5.88 -7.51
N CYS A 196 -6.07 -5.42 -8.72
CA CYS A 196 -6.98 -5.27 -9.84
C CYS A 196 -7.68 -6.59 -10.17
N PHE A 197 -6.93 -7.69 -10.28
CA PHE A 197 -7.51 -9.00 -10.60
C PHE A 197 -8.51 -9.46 -9.53
N ILE A 198 -8.18 -9.34 -8.25
CA ILE A 198 -9.08 -9.72 -7.15
C ILE A 198 -10.31 -8.80 -7.12
N ASN A 199 -10.13 -7.48 -7.32
CA ASN A 199 -11.22 -6.52 -7.34
C ASN A 199 -12.18 -6.76 -8.52
N LEU A 200 -11.66 -7.04 -9.72
CA LEU A 200 -12.46 -7.35 -10.89
C LEU A 200 -13.23 -8.66 -10.73
N LEU A 201 -12.58 -9.73 -10.28
CA LEU A 201 -13.25 -11.02 -10.05
C LEU A 201 -14.35 -10.91 -8.98
N SER A 202 -14.07 -10.18 -7.89
CA SER A 202 -15.03 -9.96 -6.81
C SER A 202 -16.22 -9.12 -7.28
N THR A 203 -15.98 -8.07 -8.07
CA THR A 203 -17.06 -7.24 -8.64
C THR A 203 -17.88 -8.05 -9.64
N PHE A 204 -17.23 -8.84 -10.49
CA PHE A 204 -17.91 -9.70 -11.45
C PHE A 204 -18.80 -10.74 -10.76
N ALA A 205 -18.28 -11.42 -9.73
CA ALA A 205 -19.05 -12.40 -8.96
C ALA A 205 -20.24 -11.74 -8.24
N SER A 206 -20.05 -10.55 -7.69
CA SER A 206 -21.11 -9.77 -7.06
C SER A 206 -22.20 -9.37 -8.06
N VAL A 207 -21.84 -8.77 -9.21
CA VAL A 207 -22.79 -8.43 -10.28
C VAL A 207 -23.53 -9.66 -10.79
N PHE A 208 -22.83 -10.77 -11.00
CA PHE A 208 -23.43 -12.03 -11.44
C PHE A 208 -24.48 -12.55 -10.43
N SER A 209 -24.15 -12.52 -9.14
CA SER A 209 -25.07 -12.89 -8.06
C SER A 209 -26.30 -11.99 -8.03
N THR A 210 -26.09 -10.68 -8.22
CA THR A 210 -27.17 -9.68 -8.28
C THR A 210 -28.11 -9.90 -9.46
N ILE A 211 -27.60 -10.24 -10.64
CA ILE A 211 -28.40 -10.44 -11.86
C ILE A 211 -29.27 -11.70 -11.78
N ASN A 212 -28.79 -12.77 -11.14
CA ASN A 212 -29.49 -14.06 -11.10
C ASN A 212 -30.65 -14.12 -10.09
N ASN A 213 -31.00 -13.02 -9.42
CA ASN A 213 -32.17 -12.90 -8.55
C ASN A 213 -32.26 -13.91 -7.37
N GLY A 214 -31.14 -14.52 -6.97
CA GLY A 214 -31.04 -15.36 -5.77
C GLY A 214 -30.73 -16.85 -6.03
N TYR A 215 -30.57 -17.58 -4.92
CA TYR A 215 -29.99 -18.94 -4.81
C TYR A 215 -30.88 -20.06 -5.34
N HIS A 216 -31.24 -20.04 -6.61
CA HIS A 216 -32.04 -21.13 -7.18
C HIS A 216 -31.20 -22.32 -7.64
N ASN A 217 -29.89 -22.12 -7.87
CA ASN A 217 -29.02 -23.17 -8.40
C ASN A 217 -27.74 -23.37 -7.57
N GLN A 218 -27.23 -24.61 -7.56
CA GLN A 218 -25.98 -24.96 -6.85
C GLN A 218 -24.78 -24.14 -7.38
N THR A 219 -24.80 -23.79 -8.66
CA THR A 219 -23.79 -22.95 -9.30
C THR A 219 -23.74 -21.55 -8.69
N ASP A 220 -24.88 -20.94 -8.37
CA ASP A 220 -24.94 -19.59 -7.77
C ASP A 220 -24.32 -19.60 -6.37
N TYR A 221 -24.53 -20.67 -5.60
CA TYR A 221 -23.91 -20.86 -4.30
C TYR A 221 -22.37 -20.98 -4.41
N HIS A 222 -21.86 -21.73 -5.39
CA HIS A 222 -20.41 -21.83 -5.61
C HIS A 222 -19.79 -20.47 -6.02
N ILE A 223 -20.52 -19.66 -6.80
CA ILE A 223 -20.06 -18.32 -7.21
C ILE A 223 -20.06 -17.36 -6.02
N LEU A 224 -21.07 -17.40 -5.16
CA LEU A 224 -21.09 -16.63 -3.91
C LEU A 224 -19.92 -17.01 -3.02
N LEU A 225 -19.72 -18.31 -2.78
CA LEU A 225 -18.63 -18.80 -1.93
C LEU A 225 -17.25 -18.44 -2.51
N LEU A 226 -17.13 -18.41 -3.83
CA LEU A 226 -15.93 -17.90 -4.50
C LEU A 226 -15.75 -16.40 -4.27
N SER A 227 -16.81 -15.60 -4.36
CA SER A 227 -16.79 -14.16 -4.05
C SER A 227 -16.33 -13.90 -2.62
N ASP A 228 -16.90 -14.60 -1.65
CA ASP A 228 -16.54 -14.47 -0.23
C ASP A 228 -15.11 -14.93 0.03
N CYS A 229 -14.69 -16.03 -0.61
CA CYS A 229 -13.32 -16.52 -0.54
C CYS A 229 -12.33 -15.51 -1.15
N LEU A 230 -12.66 -14.89 -2.28
CA LEU A 230 -11.83 -13.86 -2.91
C LEU A 230 -11.77 -12.61 -2.03
N TYR A 231 -12.90 -12.20 -1.45
CA TYR A 231 -13.00 -11.02 -0.60
C TYR A 231 -12.20 -11.21 0.69
N GLY A 232 -12.41 -12.31 1.40
CA GLY A 232 -11.65 -12.70 2.59
C GLY A 232 -10.20 -13.11 2.30
N GLY A 233 -9.90 -13.51 1.05
CA GLY A 233 -8.56 -13.88 0.59
C GLY A 233 -7.66 -12.70 0.26
N ARG A 234 -8.19 -11.48 0.08
CA ARG A 234 -7.40 -10.26 -0.21
C ARG A 234 -6.24 -10.06 0.77
N PRO A 235 -6.46 -10.08 2.11
CA PRO A 235 -5.37 -9.88 3.06
C PRO A 235 -4.32 -10.99 2.98
N LEU A 236 -4.73 -12.24 2.73
CA LEU A 236 -3.81 -13.38 2.60
C LEU A 236 -2.90 -13.23 1.38
N VAL A 237 -3.48 -12.89 0.22
CA VAL A 237 -2.70 -12.67 -1.01
C VAL A 237 -1.72 -11.50 -0.81
N TYR A 238 -2.17 -10.43 -0.15
CA TYR A 238 -1.31 -9.30 0.17
C TYR A 238 -0.21 -9.64 1.18
N ALA A 239 -0.48 -10.48 2.17
CA ALA A 239 0.52 -10.97 3.09
C ALA A 239 1.56 -11.84 2.38
N ILE A 240 1.14 -12.71 1.45
CA ILE A 240 2.05 -13.52 0.64
C ILE A 240 2.94 -12.65 -0.25
N LEU A 241 2.36 -11.63 -0.88
CA LEU A 241 3.12 -10.67 -1.69
C LEU A 241 4.15 -9.92 -0.84
N ALA A 242 3.74 -9.43 0.34
CA ALA A 242 4.63 -8.75 1.28
C ALA A 242 5.75 -9.68 1.80
N ALA A 243 5.43 -10.94 2.15
CA ALA A 243 6.41 -11.93 2.57
C ALA A 243 7.40 -12.32 1.47
N SER A 244 6.98 -12.18 0.20
CA SER A 244 7.82 -12.47 -0.97
C SER A 244 8.79 -11.32 -1.33
N ASP A 245 8.68 -10.17 -0.65
CA ASP A 245 9.55 -9.01 -0.87
C ASP A 245 11.01 -9.33 -0.51
N PRO A 246 12.01 -9.05 -1.39
CA PRO A 246 13.37 -9.43 -1.08
C PRO A 246 13.98 -8.57 0.03
N ALA A 247 13.45 -7.36 0.30
CA ALA A 247 13.83 -6.58 1.47
C ALA A 247 13.37 -7.28 2.75
N PHE A 248 12.12 -7.79 2.76
CA PHE A 248 11.61 -8.59 3.88
C PHE A 248 12.41 -9.88 4.08
N ILE A 249 12.73 -10.61 2.99
CA ILE A 249 13.54 -11.83 3.06
C ILE A 249 14.96 -11.52 3.57
N ARG A 250 15.58 -10.43 3.10
CA ARG A 250 16.92 -10.00 3.57
C ARG A 250 16.90 -9.58 5.03
N GLY A 251 15.91 -8.79 5.44
CA GLY A 251 15.73 -8.32 6.82
C GLY A 251 15.46 -9.48 7.77
N SER A 252 14.53 -10.37 7.43
CA SER A 252 14.23 -11.57 8.22
C SER A 252 15.42 -12.52 8.31
N LYS A 253 16.17 -12.73 7.22
CA LYS A 253 17.41 -13.52 7.25
C LYS A 253 18.48 -12.89 8.13
N SER A 254 18.65 -11.57 8.06
CA SER A 254 19.58 -10.81 8.91
C SER A 254 19.21 -10.94 10.39
N LEU A 255 17.92 -10.75 10.71
CA LEU A 255 17.39 -10.90 12.07
C LEU A 255 17.55 -12.33 12.58
N LEU A 256 17.21 -13.34 11.78
CA LEU A 256 17.34 -14.75 12.15
C LEU A 256 18.80 -15.11 12.40
N ASN A 257 19.73 -14.67 11.54
CA ASN A 257 21.16 -14.86 11.75
C ASN A 257 21.65 -14.21 13.04
N HIS A 258 21.14 -13.02 13.38
CA HIS A 258 21.46 -12.33 14.63
C HIS A 258 20.94 -13.10 15.86
N LEU A 259 19.70 -13.60 15.81
CA LEU A 259 19.11 -14.41 16.88
C LEU A 259 19.82 -15.75 17.05
N LEU A 260 20.16 -16.43 15.95
CA LEU A 260 20.93 -17.68 15.98
C LEU A 260 22.36 -17.47 16.50
N SER A 261 23.01 -16.36 16.12
CA SER A 261 24.33 -15.99 16.65
C SER A 261 24.28 -15.74 18.15
N ARG A 262 23.24 -15.04 18.63
CA ARG A 262 23.02 -14.79 20.06
C ARG A 262 22.82 -16.10 20.83
N HIS A 263 22.00 -17.01 20.30
CA HIS A 263 21.79 -18.33 20.91
C HIS A 263 23.08 -19.16 20.96
N ARG A 264 23.92 -19.08 19.91
CA ARG A 264 25.23 -19.77 19.89
C ARG A 264 26.24 -19.16 20.86
N SER A 265 26.22 -17.84 21.06
CA SER A 265 27.06 -17.16 22.06
C SER A 265 26.58 -17.33 23.51
N GLY A 266 25.34 -17.78 23.70
CA GLY A 266 24.75 -18.13 25.00
C GLY A 266 25.28 -19.46 25.58
N GLN A 267 26.16 -20.17 24.86
CA GLN A 267 27.06 -21.11 25.52
C GLN A 267 27.95 -20.29 26.44
N SER A 268 27.56 -20.27 27.71
CA SER A 268 28.26 -19.62 28.82
C SER A 268 29.76 -19.71 28.57
N PRO A 269 30.51 -18.58 28.60
CA PRO A 269 31.95 -18.68 28.67
C PRO A 269 32.23 -19.70 29.79
N LYS A 270 32.91 -20.80 29.45
CA LYS A 270 33.42 -21.73 30.45
C LYS A 270 34.04 -20.83 31.50
N PRO A 271 33.62 -20.89 32.78
CA PRO A 271 34.32 -20.16 33.81
C PRO A 271 35.78 -20.53 33.64
N VAL A 272 36.57 -19.57 33.19
CA VAL A 272 38.01 -19.70 33.18
C VAL A 272 38.31 -19.78 34.65
N LEU A 273 38.48 -21.01 35.11
CA LEU A 273 38.91 -21.33 36.46
C LEU A 273 40.24 -20.59 36.58
N CYS A 274 40.22 -19.47 37.29
CA CYS A 274 41.41 -18.70 37.62
C CYS A 274 42.28 -19.59 38.50
N ALA A 275 43.08 -20.44 37.85
CA ALA A 275 44.22 -21.07 38.46
C ALA A 275 45.28 -19.97 38.62
N SER A 276 45.40 -19.54 39.86
CA SER A 276 46.56 -19.01 40.57
C SER A 276 47.76 -18.50 39.77
N GLU A 277 48.13 -17.28 40.13
CA GLU A 277 49.51 -16.83 40.33
C GLU A 277 50.47 -16.85 39.14
N THR A 278 50.67 -15.67 38.56
CA THR A 278 52.02 -15.29 38.14
C THR A 278 52.31 -13.86 38.57
N LYS A 279 52.82 -13.77 39.81
CA LYS A 279 53.89 -12.90 40.29
C LYS A 279 54.16 -11.64 39.44
N LEU A 280 53.63 -10.50 39.91
CA LEU A 280 54.08 -9.16 39.52
C LEU A 280 55.59 -9.02 39.75
N SER A 281 56.30 -8.54 38.73
CA SER A 281 57.60 -7.89 38.90
C SER A 281 57.41 -6.37 38.67
N PRO A 282 58.04 -5.49 39.47
CA PRO A 282 57.84 -4.05 39.36
C PRO A 282 58.59 -3.45 38.16
N PRO A 283 58.07 -2.39 37.51
CA PRO A 283 58.81 -1.65 36.51
C PRO A 283 59.85 -0.74 37.18
N GLU A 284 61.11 -0.91 36.79
CA GLU A 284 62.25 -0.06 37.14
C GLU A 284 62.10 1.33 36.51
N LEU A 285 62.10 2.37 37.35
CA LEU A 285 62.23 3.76 36.93
C LEU A 285 63.68 4.03 36.51
N SER A 286 63.91 4.38 35.25
CA SER A 286 65.17 4.95 34.77
C SER A 286 65.00 6.48 34.59
N PRO A 287 65.78 7.32 35.29
CA PRO A 287 65.82 8.75 35.05
C PRO A 287 66.85 9.06 33.95
N SER A 288 66.42 9.75 32.89
CA SER A 288 67.34 10.37 31.93
C SER A 288 67.34 11.90 32.07
N PRO A 289 68.49 12.54 31.78
CA PRO A 289 68.80 13.88 32.25
C PRO A 289 68.35 14.97 31.27
N MET A 290 68.18 16.16 31.84
CA MET A 290 67.87 17.40 31.15
C MET A 290 68.95 17.76 30.12
N ALA A 291 68.53 18.09 28.91
CA ALA A 291 69.31 18.87 27.96
C ALA A 291 68.41 19.95 27.35
N ASN A 292 68.94 21.16 27.39
CA ASN A 292 68.32 22.41 26.98
C ASN A 292 68.17 22.49 25.46
N ASP A 293 67.05 23.04 24.97
CA ASP A 293 66.96 23.64 23.65
C ASP A 293 66.14 24.96 23.66
N PRO A 294 66.51 25.95 22.81
CA PRO A 294 66.03 27.34 22.83
C PRO A 294 64.70 27.56 22.06
N PRO A 295 64.07 28.76 22.18
CA PRO A 295 62.70 28.99 21.72
C PRO A 295 62.68 29.50 20.28
N ILE A 296 62.05 28.77 19.35
CA ILE A 296 61.78 29.29 17.99
C ILE A 296 60.39 28.88 17.48
N SER A 297 59.68 29.93 17.07
CA SER A 297 58.54 30.04 16.14
C SER A 297 57.26 29.25 16.40
N SER A 298 56.25 30.02 16.80
CA SER A 298 54.83 29.77 16.58
C SER A 298 54.52 29.57 15.10
N ASP A 299 54.10 28.37 14.71
CA ASP A 299 53.30 28.15 13.52
C ASP A 299 52.35 26.96 13.74
N ASN A 300 51.08 27.20 13.41
CA ASN A 300 50.06 26.25 12.99
C ASN A 300 49.56 25.22 14.02
N VAL A 301 48.52 25.64 14.74
CA VAL A 301 47.51 24.75 15.34
C VAL A 301 46.80 23.99 14.20
N SER A 302 47.28 22.77 13.92
CA SER A 302 46.50 21.75 13.20
C SER A 302 45.48 21.17 14.15
N ASP A 303 44.25 21.64 14.00
CA ASP A 303 43.05 21.01 14.55
C ASP A 303 42.83 19.70 13.77
N THR A 304 42.94 18.56 14.46
CA THR A 304 42.73 17.23 13.88
C THR A 304 41.23 17.01 13.66
N MET A 305 40.69 17.65 12.62
CA MET A 305 39.34 17.40 12.14
C MET A 305 39.35 16.12 11.30
N ILE A 306 38.74 15.06 11.81
CA ILE A 306 38.45 13.85 11.05
C ILE A 306 37.44 14.21 9.95
N ARG A 307 37.96 14.50 8.76
CA ARG A 307 37.21 14.73 7.53
C ARG A 307 36.76 13.37 6.99
N ILE A 308 35.56 12.94 7.36
CA ILE A 308 34.86 11.89 6.62
C ILE A 308 34.46 12.51 5.28
N GLU A 309 35.24 12.23 4.23
CA GLU A 309 34.85 12.51 2.86
C GLU A 309 33.68 11.58 2.49
N VAL A 310 32.46 12.05 2.71
CA VAL A 310 31.30 11.53 2.00
C VAL A 310 31.47 12.00 0.56
N SER A 311 31.93 11.09 -0.30
CA SER A 311 31.99 11.30 -1.74
C SER A 311 30.60 11.66 -2.24
N THR A 312 30.39 12.96 -2.39
CA THR A 312 29.22 13.50 -3.07
C THR A 312 29.34 13.02 -4.51
N ILE A 313 28.43 12.15 -4.93
CA ILE A 313 28.27 11.77 -6.33
C ILE A 313 27.78 13.04 -7.04
N THR A 314 28.73 13.83 -7.52
CA THR A 314 28.49 14.91 -8.46
C THR A 314 28.01 14.23 -9.74
N HIS A 315 26.71 14.31 -10.00
CA HIS A 315 26.18 14.07 -11.33
C HIS A 315 26.86 15.06 -12.27
N HIS A 316 27.83 14.58 -13.04
CA HIS A 316 28.35 15.34 -14.16
C HIS A 316 27.18 15.58 -15.11
N ASN A 317 26.71 16.82 -15.11
CA ASN A 317 25.77 17.36 -16.07
C ASN A 317 26.52 17.41 -17.41
N ARG A 318 26.53 16.29 -18.12
CA ARG A 318 27.08 16.20 -19.47
C ARG A 318 26.05 16.83 -20.40
N SER A 319 26.15 18.15 -20.54
CA SER A 319 25.58 18.88 -21.66
C SER A 319 26.26 18.39 -22.94
N LEU A 320 25.76 17.27 -23.47
CA LEU A 320 25.97 16.88 -24.85
C LEU A 320 25.13 17.83 -25.69
N SER A 321 25.79 18.83 -26.27
CA SER A 321 25.32 19.53 -27.45
C SER A 321 25.16 18.48 -28.56
N ALA A 322 23.96 17.91 -28.64
CA ALA A 322 23.56 17.08 -29.77
C ALA A 322 23.41 18.01 -30.98
N SER A 323 24.28 17.82 -31.96
CA SER A 323 24.06 18.27 -33.32
C SER A 323 22.70 17.76 -33.79
N GLU A 324 21.80 18.67 -34.16
CA GLU A 324 20.59 18.37 -34.91
C GLU A 324 20.96 17.71 -36.24
N SER A 325 20.97 16.39 -36.28
CA SER A 325 20.72 15.66 -37.52
C SER A 325 19.22 15.39 -37.61
N LYS A 326 18.60 16.19 -38.47
CA LYS A 326 17.24 16.09 -38.97
C LYS A 326 16.90 14.63 -39.37
N ILE A 327 16.20 13.91 -38.50
CA ILE A 327 15.44 12.71 -38.86
C ILE A 327 13.97 13.10 -38.84
N GLU A 328 13.51 13.51 -40.02
CA GLU A 328 12.12 13.74 -40.38
C GLU A 328 11.55 12.38 -40.85
N HIS A 329 10.31 12.04 -40.43
CA HIS A 329 9.54 10.81 -40.72
C HIS A 329 10.01 9.55 -39.95
N VAL A 330 9.18 8.78 -39.22
CA VAL A 330 7.77 8.38 -39.34
C VAL A 330 7.26 8.04 -37.94
N PHE A 331 6.15 8.61 -37.48
CA PHE A 331 5.09 7.97 -36.64
C PHE A 331 4.01 9.02 -36.32
N ASN A 332 3.26 9.40 -37.35
CA ASN A 332 1.90 9.93 -37.16
C ASN A 332 0.96 8.76 -37.45
N ASP A 333 0.41 8.16 -36.40
CA ASP A 333 -0.89 7.51 -36.50
C ASP A 333 -1.52 7.43 -35.10
N PRO A 334 -2.51 8.30 -34.78
CA PRO A 334 -3.34 8.16 -33.60
C PRO A 334 -4.53 7.27 -33.97
N SER A 335 -4.37 5.94 -33.87
CA SER A 335 -5.53 5.05 -33.86
C SER A 335 -6.22 5.16 -32.50
N GLU A 336 -7.12 6.13 -32.40
CA GLU A 336 -8.51 5.97 -31.96
C GLU A 336 -8.77 4.67 -31.16
N PHE A 337 -8.67 4.76 -29.83
CA PHE A 337 -9.25 3.79 -28.91
C PHE A 337 -10.59 4.36 -28.43
N ASP A 338 -11.60 4.29 -29.30
CA ASP A 338 -12.99 4.58 -28.94
C ASP A 338 -13.56 3.35 -28.23
N MET A 339 -13.60 3.42 -26.90
CA MET A 339 -14.23 2.40 -26.07
C MET A 339 -15.62 2.90 -25.68
N GLY A 340 -16.53 2.88 -26.66
CA GLY A 340 -17.95 3.18 -26.49
C GLY A 340 -18.58 2.18 -25.52
N MET A 341 -18.82 2.62 -24.29
CA MET A 341 -19.60 1.88 -23.29
C MET A 341 -21.02 2.47 -23.30
N GLU A 342 -21.88 1.96 -24.20
CA GLU A 342 -23.31 2.28 -24.20
C GLU A 342 -23.99 1.65 -22.97
N PHE A 343 -24.34 2.48 -21.99
CA PHE A 343 -25.26 2.09 -20.92
C PHE A 343 -26.69 2.21 -21.44
N GLY A 344 -27.30 1.06 -21.74
CA GLY A 344 -28.72 0.96 -22.09
C GLY A 344 -29.61 1.41 -20.94
N VAL A 345 -30.32 2.52 -21.14
CA VAL A 345 -31.36 3.02 -20.23
C VAL A 345 -32.58 2.11 -20.33
N VAL A 346 -32.81 1.29 -19.31
CA VAL A 346 -34.04 0.50 -19.17
C VAL A 346 -35.13 1.41 -18.61
N LYS A 347 -36.13 1.73 -19.42
CA LYS A 347 -37.41 2.33 -18.99
C LYS A 347 -38.25 1.26 -18.29
N SER A 348 -38.48 1.40 -16.99
CA SER A 348 -39.49 0.62 -16.26
C SER A 348 -40.83 1.38 -16.26
N ASN A 349 -41.86 0.74 -16.80
CA ASN A 349 -43.25 1.23 -16.74
C ASN A 349 -43.85 0.87 -15.37
N THR A 350 -44.18 1.90 -14.59
CA THR A 350 -44.86 1.76 -13.29
C THR A 350 -46.37 1.61 -13.49
N THR A 351 -46.97 0.57 -12.90
CA THR A 351 -48.42 0.48 -12.70
C THR A 351 -48.72 0.26 -11.22
N THR A 352 -49.51 1.19 -10.67
CA THR A 352 -50.30 1.21 -9.40
C THR A 352 -50.86 -0.16 -8.99
N THR A 353 -51.09 -0.54 -7.72
CA THR A 353 -51.69 0.08 -6.50
C THR A 353 -51.38 -0.91 -5.34
N THR A 354 -51.36 -0.59 -4.03
CA THR A 354 -52.53 -0.65 -3.13
C THR A 354 -52.13 -0.24 -1.69
N GLN A 355 -53.08 0.42 -1.06
CA GLN A 355 -53.20 1.05 0.25
C GLN A 355 -53.20 0.06 1.45
N GLY A 356 -52.57 0.43 2.56
CA GLY A 356 -52.67 -0.26 3.86
C GLY A 356 -52.30 0.64 5.05
N ARG A 357 -53.24 0.76 6.01
CA ARG A 357 -53.24 1.63 7.22
C ARG A 357 -52.53 0.99 8.42
N GLY A 358 -52.01 1.87 9.31
CA GLY A 358 -51.77 1.63 10.76
C GLY A 358 -50.35 1.17 11.09
N SER A 359 -49.65 1.61 12.14
CA SER A 359 -50.00 2.36 13.34
C SER A 359 -48.73 3.06 13.87
N ALA A 360 -48.88 4.23 14.48
CA ALA A 360 -47.80 4.94 15.14
C ALA A 360 -47.47 4.30 16.49
N CYS A 361 -46.26 3.76 16.64
CA CYS A 361 -45.66 3.45 17.94
C CYS A 361 -44.68 4.57 18.29
N LEU A 362 -45.09 5.38 19.27
CA LEU A 362 -44.33 6.49 19.83
C LEU A 362 -43.34 5.91 20.85
N PHE A 363 -42.12 5.58 20.40
CA PHE A 363 -41.04 5.15 21.30
C PHE A 363 -40.38 6.37 21.94
N ARG A 364 -40.52 6.44 23.27
CA ARG A 364 -39.87 7.41 24.14
C ARG A 364 -38.40 7.02 24.25
N GLY A 365 -37.54 7.78 23.56
CA GLY A 365 -36.11 7.57 23.50
C GLY A 365 -35.44 7.55 24.86
N SER A 366 -34.60 6.54 25.06
CA SER A 366 -33.62 6.40 26.12
C SER A 366 -32.44 7.33 25.83
N ASP A 367 -32.35 8.45 26.54
CA ASP A 367 -31.23 9.40 26.45
C ASP A 367 -29.84 8.76 26.73
N GLN A 368 -29.83 7.53 27.26
CA GLN A 368 -28.64 6.73 27.52
C GLN A 368 -28.03 6.10 26.25
N GLU A 369 -28.84 5.83 25.22
CA GLU A 369 -28.39 5.25 23.95
C GLU A 369 -27.67 6.28 23.07
N LYS A 370 -28.15 7.52 23.10
CA LYS A 370 -27.50 8.66 22.43
C LYS A 370 -26.12 8.99 23.02
N GLN A 371 -25.95 8.78 24.33
CA GLN A 371 -24.68 9.03 25.02
C GLN A 371 -23.61 7.96 24.72
N GLU A 372 -24.03 6.73 24.42
CA GLU A 372 -23.12 5.63 24.04
C GLU A 372 -22.75 5.71 22.55
N GLU A 373 -23.68 6.15 21.69
CA GLU A 373 -23.41 6.47 20.28
C GLU A 373 -22.42 7.64 20.12
N ASP A 374 -22.58 8.72 20.90
CA ASP A 374 -21.67 9.87 20.87
C ASP A 374 -20.25 9.48 21.36
N ALA A 375 -20.15 8.62 22.39
CA ALA A 375 -18.87 8.14 22.91
C ALA A 375 -18.14 7.21 21.92
N PHE A 376 -18.86 6.40 21.15
CA PHE A 376 -18.27 5.51 20.16
C PHE A 376 -17.87 6.26 18.88
N LEU A 377 -18.67 7.25 18.46
CA LEU A 377 -18.30 8.15 17.37
C LEU A 377 -17.05 8.96 17.73
N GLU A 378 -16.97 9.47 18.97
CA GLU A 378 -15.75 10.07 19.50
C GLU A 378 -14.58 9.08 19.48
N ALA A 379 -14.74 7.84 19.94
CA ALA A 379 -13.64 6.87 19.94
C ALA A 379 -13.14 6.52 18.53
N GLY A 380 -14.04 6.38 17.55
CA GLY A 380 -13.70 6.13 16.14
C GLY A 380 -13.01 7.34 15.49
N VAL A 381 -13.56 8.54 15.68
CA VAL A 381 -12.95 9.79 15.22
C VAL A 381 -11.62 10.02 15.91
N ILE A 382 -11.50 9.78 17.21
CA ILE A 382 -10.25 9.87 17.98
C ILE A 382 -9.24 8.86 17.47
N THR A 383 -9.63 7.63 17.12
CA THR A 383 -8.70 6.62 16.56
C THR A 383 -8.19 7.06 15.19
N ILE A 384 -9.07 7.53 14.31
CA ILE A 384 -8.70 8.07 13.00
C ILE A 384 -7.82 9.33 13.18
N TYR A 385 -8.20 10.24 14.08
CA TYR A 385 -7.47 11.46 14.39
C TYR A 385 -6.13 11.17 15.07
N GLN A 386 -6.01 10.12 15.88
CA GLN A 386 -4.75 9.66 16.47
C GLN A 386 -3.83 9.05 15.42
N VAL A 387 -4.38 8.29 14.47
CA VAL A 387 -3.63 7.80 13.31
C VAL A 387 -3.12 8.97 12.47
N LEU A 388 -3.97 9.97 12.20
CA LEU A 388 -3.62 11.19 11.45
C LEU A 388 -2.63 12.09 12.21
N ARG A 389 -2.78 12.25 13.53
CA ARG A 389 -1.92 13.07 14.40
C ARG A 389 -0.55 12.43 14.62
N LYS A 390 -0.49 11.11 14.73
CA LYS A 390 0.78 10.37 14.75
C LYS A 390 1.54 10.54 13.43
N TYR A 391 0.81 10.70 12.33
CA TYR A 391 1.35 11.06 11.02
C TYR A 391 1.91 12.50 10.99
N GLU A 392 1.20 13.46 11.58
CA GLU A 392 1.62 14.86 11.67
C GLU A 392 2.91 15.03 12.51
N GLN A 393 3.03 14.30 13.61
CA GLN A 393 4.20 14.35 14.49
C GLN A 393 5.48 13.79 13.86
N HIS A 394 5.38 12.79 12.97
CA HIS A 394 6.54 12.23 12.27
C HIS A 394 7.05 13.09 11.10
N ILE A 395 6.25 14.04 10.61
CA ILE A 395 6.61 14.89 9.45
C ILE A 395 7.37 16.16 9.87
N THR A 396 7.38 16.52 11.16
CA THR A 396 7.90 17.82 11.63
C THR A 396 9.39 17.84 12.01
N PHE A 397 10.17 16.80 11.74
CA PHE A 397 11.60 16.78 12.11
C PHE A 397 12.52 16.40 10.96
N CYS A 398 12.84 17.39 10.14
CA CYS A 398 14.12 17.54 9.46
C CYS A 398 14.33 19.03 9.19
N PRO A 399 14.80 19.82 10.17
CA PRO A 399 15.34 21.14 9.85
C PRO A 399 16.57 20.91 8.98
N GLY A 400 16.43 21.18 7.69
CA GLY A 400 17.57 21.30 6.80
C GLY A 400 18.48 22.39 7.36
N LYS A 401 19.62 22.00 7.93
CA LYS A 401 20.72 22.93 8.21
C LYS A 401 21.23 23.42 6.85
N GLY A 402 20.76 24.60 6.45
CA GLY A 402 21.50 25.48 5.56
C GLY A 402 22.49 26.28 6.40
N GLY A 403 23.76 26.27 5.98
CA GLY A 403 24.89 26.89 6.65
C GLY A 403 26.16 26.11 6.36
#